data_AF-A0A8H3M4L1-F1
#
_entry.id   AF-A0A8H3M4L1-F1
#
_cell.length_a   1.000
_cell.length_b   1.000
_cell.length_c   1.000
_cell.angle_alpha   90.00
_cell.angle_beta   90.00
_cell.angle_gamma   90.00
#
_symmetry.space_group_name_H-M   'P 1'
#
loop_
_entity.id
_entity.type
_entity.pdbx_description
1 polymer ?
#
loop_
_entity_poly.entity_id
_entity_poly.type
_entity_poly.pdbx_seq_one_letter_code
_entity_poly.pdbx_strand_id
1 'polypeptide(L)'
;MFTTVYTPFKNNEDKIALAIDISNGVREVTSHDIPKEYEKLYKNCWNQEPEQRPAINEVLEEFVKMGFVINNNSISYILLLTYINFILINNVNLNKHLVYGI
;
A
#
# COMPACT_ATOMS: atom_id res chain seq x y z
N MET A 1 0.51 9.26 -4.64
CA MET A 1 -0.30 10.41 -5.08
C MET A 1 -1.73 9.89 -5.12
N PHE A 2 -2.48 9.87 -4.02
CA PHE A 2 -3.19 11.01 -3.43
C PHE A 2 -3.24 10.90 -1.89
N THR A 3 -2.34 11.58 -1.19
CA THR A 3 -2.60 12.10 0.16
C THR A 3 -2.28 13.59 0.07
N THR A 4 -3.28 14.37 -0.32
CA THR A 4 -3.12 15.82 -0.33
C THR A 4 -2.86 16.26 1.11
N VAL A 5 -1.67 16.85 1.32
CA VAL A 5 -1.20 17.61 2.49
C VAL A 5 -0.90 16.92 3.83
N TYR A 6 -1.18 15.63 4.02
CA TYR A 6 -0.93 14.95 5.30
C TYR A 6 0.18 13.89 5.22
N THR A 7 1.18 14.02 6.10
CA THR A 7 2.19 12.99 6.33
C THR A 7 1.58 11.93 7.27
N PRO A 8 1.54 10.65 6.85
CA PRO A 8 1.22 9.52 7.72
C PRO A 8 1.91 9.63 9.07
N PHE A 9 1.15 9.55 10.16
CA PHE A 9 1.67 9.55 11.53
C PHE A 9 2.64 10.72 11.85
N LYS A 10 2.43 11.91 11.26
CA LYS A 10 3.33 13.08 11.40
C LYS A 10 3.75 13.40 12.84
N ASN A 11 2.86 13.14 13.80
CA ASN A 11 3.07 13.49 15.21
C ASN A 11 3.68 12.35 16.05
N ASN A 12 3.98 11.20 15.45
CA ASN A 12 4.61 10.07 16.15
C ASN A 12 6.11 10.08 15.93
N GLU A 13 6.83 10.75 16.84
CA GLU A 13 8.29 10.82 16.82
C GLU A 13 8.96 9.50 17.25
N ASP A 14 8.28 8.74 18.12
CA ASP A 14 8.73 7.42 18.55
C ASP A 14 8.33 6.34 17.52
N LYS A 15 9.31 5.96 16.70
CA LYS A 15 9.16 4.93 15.67
C LYS A 15 8.89 3.55 16.25
N ILE A 16 9.37 3.25 17.46
CA ILE A 16 9.17 1.93 18.09
C ILE A 16 7.74 1.84 18.59
N ALA A 17 7.26 2.86 19.31
CA ALA A 17 5.86 2.93 19.73
C ALA A 17 4.92 2.86 18.52
N LEU A 18 5.22 3.61 17.46
CA LEU A 18 4.45 3.56 16.21
C LEU A 18 4.43 2.16 15.58
N ALA A 19 5.56 1.45 15.55
CA ALA A 19 5.60 0.10 15.00
C ALA A 19 4.73 -0.88 15.81
N ILE A 20 4.73 -0.74 17.13
CA ILE A 20 3.86 -1.52 18.04
C ILE A 20 2.39 -1.21 17.76
N ASP A 21 2.03 0.07 17.67
CA ASP A 21 0.66 0.50 17.39
C ASP A 21 0.15 -0.04 16.03
N ILE A 22 0.96 0.08 14.98
CA ILE A 22 0.62 -0.45 13.64
C ILE A 22 0.46 -1.97 13.71
N SER A 23 1.35 -2.67 14.42
CA SER A 23 1.26 -4.12 14.63
C SER A 23 0.01 -4.52 15.40
N ASN A 24 -0.52 -3.64 16.25
CA ASN A 24 -1.76 -3.83 16.99
C ASN A 24 -3.01 -3.42 16.19
N GLY A 25 -2.87 -3.04 14.92
CA GLY A 25 -3.99 -2.69 14.05
C GLY A 25 -4.33 -1.20 13.99
N VAL A 26 -3.56 -0.33 14.64
CA VAL A 26 -3.75 1.13 14.50
C VAL A 26 -3.47 1.54 13.05
N ARG A 27 -4.36 2.35 12.49
CA ARG A 27 -4.25 2.93 11.15
C ARG A 27 -4.46 4.43 11.21
N GLU A 28 -3.90 5.14 10.23
CA GLU A 28 -4.10 6.58 10.10
C GLU A 28 -5.56 6.91 9.79
N VAL A 29 -5.99 8.11 10.20
CA VAL A 29 -7.32 8.61 9.91
C VAL A 29 -7.33 9.18 8.49
N THR A 30 -8.22 8.67 7.66
CA THR A 30 -8.45 9.14 6.30
C THR A 30 -9.11 10.52 6.32
N SER A 31 -8.70 11.42 5.42
CA SER A 31 -9.35 12.72 5.26
C SER A 31 -10.72 12.57 4.60
N HIS A 32 -11.65 13.49 4.89
CA HIS A 32 -13.01 13.44 4.34
C HIS A 32 -13.09 13.67 2.82
N ASP A 33 -11.98 14.10 2.21
CA ASP A 33 -11.94 14.54 0.80
C ASP A 33 -11.54 13.42 -0.19
N ILE A 34 -11.39 12.18 0.26
CA ILE A 34 -11.09 11.05 -0.63
C ILE A 34 -12.35 10.33 -1.10
N PRO A 35 -12.40 9.83 -2.37
CA PRO A 35 -13.49 8.98 -2.83
C PRO A 35 -13.66 7.75 -1.94
N LYS A 36 -14.91 7.38 -1.62
CA LYS A 36 -15.22 6.26 -0.70
C LYS A 36 -14.71 4.92 -1.24
N GLU A 37 -14.73 4.75 -2.55
CA GLU A 37 -14.25 3.57 -3.25
C GLU A 37 -12.74 3.42 -3.07
N TYR A 38 -12.00 4.53 -3.19
CA TYR A 38 -10.57 4.56 -2.94
C TYR A 38 -10.24 4.32 -1.46
N GLU A 39 -10.99 4.94 -0.54
CA GLU A 39 -10.83 4.71 0.89
C GLU A 39 -10.98 3.22 1.25
N LYS A 40 -12.00 2.57 0.70
CA LYS A 40 -12.25 1.14 0.91
C LYS A 40 -11.10 0.29 0.36
N LEU A 41 -10.65 0.57 -0.87
CA LEU A 41 -9.53 -0.14 -1.48
C LEU A 41 -8.24 0.02 -0.64
N TYR A 42 -7.95 1.24 -0.21
CA TYR A 42 -6.81 1.55 0.65
C TYR A 42 -6.85 0.77 1.98
N LYS A 43 -8.02 0.72 2.65
CA LYS A 43 -8.19 -0.06 3.89
C LYS A 43 -8.00 -1.56 3.65
N ASN A 44 -8.46 -2.07 2.52
CA ASN A 44 -8.26 -3.47 2.15
C ASN A 44 -6.79 -3.80 1.90
N CYS A 45 -6.06 -2.93 1.17
CA CYS A 45 -4.62 -3.07 0.95
C CYS A 45 -3.81 -3.10 2.26
N TRP A 46 -4.29 -2.43 3.30
CA TRP A 46 -3.65 -2.36 4.61
C TRP A 46 -4.40 -3.17 5.70
N ASN A 47 -5.05 -4.26 5.30
CA ASN A 47 -5.69 -5.19 6.24
C ASN A 47 -4.65 -5.73 7.24
N GLN A 48 -5.06 -5.87 8.50
CA GLN A 48 -4.25 -6.47 9.56
C GLN A 48 -3.84 -7.90 9.19
N GLU A 49 -4.80 -8.68 8.70
CA GLU A 49 -4.58 -10.04 8.22
C GLU A 49 -3.95 -10.01 6.83
N PRO A 50 -2.70 -10.47 6.65
CA PRO A 50 -2.01 -10.40 5.36
C PRO A 50 -2.74 -11.13 4.23
N GLU A 51 -3.43 -12.22 4.57
CA GLU A 51 -4.19 -13.08 3.66
C GLU A 51 -5.45 -12.41 3.12
N GLN A 52 -5.95 -11.38 3.82
CA GLN A 52 -7.13 -10.61 3.44
C GLN A 52 -6.76 -9.39 2.57
N ARG A 53 -5.47 -9.18 2.29
CA ARG A 53 -5.02 -8.10 1.42
C ARG A 53 -5.26 -8.50 -0.04
N PRO A 54 -5.84 -7.61 -0.86
CA PRO A 54 -6.09 -7.89 -2.26
C PRO A 54 -4.76 -8.11 -2.99
N ALA A 55 -4.79 -9.03 -3.94
CA ALA A 55 -3.71 -9.21 -4.89
C ALA A 55 -3.63 -7.99 -5.82
N ILE A 56 -2.44 -7.77 -6.40
CA ILE A 56 -2.20 -6.55 -7.18
C ILE A 56 -3.12 -6.45 -8.41
N ASN A 57 -3.50 -7.57 -9.01
CA ASN A 57 -4.47 -7.62 -10.10
C ASN A 57 -5.85 -7.11 -9.65
N GLU A 58 -6.31 -7.50 -8.45
CA GLU A 58 -7.59 -7.02 -7.89
C GLU A 58 -7.53 -5.52 -7.62
N VAL A 59 -6.40 -5.01 -7.13
CA VAL A 59 -6.18 -3.57 -6.93
C VAL A 59 -6.25 -2.80 -8.26
N LEU A 60 -5.62 -3.34 -9.31
CA LEU A 60 -5.66 -2.74 -10.65
C LEU A 60 -7.07 -2.76 -11.24
N GLU A 61 -7.81 -3.85 -11.06
CA GLU A 61 -9.21 -3.95 -11.49
C GLU A 61 -10.10 -2.91 -10.79
N GLU A 62 -9.93 -2.70 -9.49
CA GLU A 62 -10.65 -1.67 -8.74
C GLU A 62 -10.31 -0.26 -9.25
N PHE A 63 -9.04 0.01 -9.58
CA PHE A 63 -8.66 1.27 -10.21
C PHE A 63 -9.32 1.47 -11.58
N VAL A 64 -9.37 0.43 -12.42
CA VAL A 64 -10.08 0.50 -13.70
C VAL A 64 -11.57 0.78 -13.50
N LYS A 65 -12.22 0.12 -12.53
CA LYS A 65 -13.63 0.37 -12.17
C LYS A 65 -13.89 1.80 -11.71
N MET A 66 -12.95 2.40 -10.98
CA MET A 66 -13.01 3.81 -10.56
C MET A 66 -12.71 4.80 -11.70
N GLY A 67 -12.45 4.33 -12.92
CA GLY A 67 -12.19 5.18 -14.08
C GLY A 67 -10.75 5.69 -14.17
N PHE A 68 -9.82 5.14 -13.39
CA PHE A 68 -8.40 5.38 -13.63
C PHE A 68 -8.01 4.70 -14.95
N VAL A 69 -7.60 5.49 -15.94
CA VAL A 69 -7.21 4.96 -17.25
C VAL A 69 -5.86 4.27 -17.13
N ILE A 70 -5.88 2.94 -17.01
CA ILE A 70 -4.69 2.09 -17.08
C ILE A 70 -4.63 1.50 -18.49
N ASN A 71 -4.08 2.25 -19.45
CA ASN A 71 -3.82 1.68 -20.77
C ASN A 71 -2.58 0.76 -20.68
N ASN A 72 -2.69 -0.48 -21.16
CA ASN A 72 -1.59 -1.47 -21.11
C ASN A 72 -0.32 -1.04 -21.87
N ASN A 73 -0.44 -0.04 -22.75
CA ASN A 73 0.67 0.58 -23.49
C ASN A 73 1.05 1.97 -22.94
N SER A 74 0.41 2.42 -21.85
CA SER A 74 0.78 3.67 -21.21
C SER A 74 2.12 3.50 -20.48
N ILE A 75 3.01 4.46 -20.69
CA ILE A 75 4.29 4.54 -19.98
C ILE A 75 4.06 4.49 -18.47
N SER A 76 2.94 5.06 -17.98
CA SER A 76 2.56 5.01 -16.57
C SER A 76 2.32 3.59 -16.04
N TYR A 77 1.71 2.69 -16.84
CA TYR A 77 1.49 1.30 -16.44
C TYR A 77 2.80 0.49 -16.40
N ILE A 78 3.66 0.68 -17.40
CA ILE A 78 4.98 0.01 -17.45
C ILE A 78 5.86 0.47 -16.27
N LEU A 79 5.86 1.77 -15.96
CA LEU A 79 6.57 2.30 -14.79
C LEU A 79 6.00 1.79 -13.47
N LEU A 80 4.68 1.66 -13.36
CA LEU A 80 4.03 1.08 -12.18
C LEU A 80 4.42 -0.40 -12.00
N LEU A 81 4.35 -1.20 -13.06
CA LEU A 81 4.73 -2.62 -13.02
C LEU A 81 6.21 -2.82 -12.69
N THR A 82 7.11 -2.04 -13.30
CA THR A 82 8.54 -2.10 -13.00
C THR A 82 8.84 -1.69 -11.56
N TYR A 83 8.19 -0.64 -11.05
CA TYR A 83 8.32 -0.21 -9.65
C TYR A 83 7.78 -1.26 -8.67
N ILE A 84 6.61 -1.85 -8.95
CA ILE A 84 6.04 -2.94 -8.12
C ILE A 84 7.00 -4.14 -8.11
N ASN A 85 7.53 -4.55 -9.26
CA ASN A 85 8.51 -5.64 -9.32
C ASN A 85 9.77 -5.34 -8.49
N PHE A 86 10.28 -4.10 -8.56
CA PHE A 86 11.40 -3.68 -7.76
C PHE A 86 11.09 -3.79 -6.25
N ILE A 87 9.92 -3.31 -5.80
CA ILE A 87 9.51 -3.41 -4.40
C ILE A 87 9.33 -4.88 -3.97
N LEU A 88 8.73 -5.73 -4.81
CA LEU A 88 8.56 -7.15 -4.52
C LEU A 88 9.91 -7.88 -4.41
N ILE A 89 10.87 -7.61 -5.31
CA ILE A 89 12.21 -8.21 -5.27
C ILE A 89 12.94 -7.81 -3.97
N ASN A 90 12.84 -6.54 -3.56
CA ASN A 90 13.48 -6.08 -2.33
C ASN A 90 12.80 -6.63 -1.06
N ASN A 91 11.47 -6.78 -1.05
CA ASN A 91 10.75 -7.42 0.06
C ASN A 91 11.04 -8.92 0.16
N VAL A 92 11.17 -9.62 -0.98
CA VAL A 92 11.61 -11.04 -1.01
C VAL A 92 13.05 -11.18 -0.48
N ASN A 93 13.94 -10.24 -0.81
CA ASN A 93 15.32 -10.25 -0.29
C ASN A 93 15.40 -9.92 1.21
N LEU A 94 14.54 -9.05 1.74
CA LEU A 94 14.41 -8.80 3.19
C LEU A 94 13.89 -10.03 3.93
N ASN A 95 12.91 -10.75 3.37
CA ASN A 95 12.42 -12.00 3.95
C ASN A 95 13.44 -13.15 3.84
N LYS A 96 14.28 -13.18 2.80
CA LYS A 96 15.38 -14.15 2.70
C LYS A 96 16.49 -13.91 3.73
N HIS A 97 16.77 -12.65 4.09
CA HIS A 97 17.80 -12.32 5.07
C HIS A 97 17.38 -12.66 6.52
N LEU A 98 16.08 -12.83 6.79
CA LEU A 98 15.57 -13.30 8.09
C LEU A 98 15.48 -14.84 8.18
N VAL A 99 15.51 -15.57 7.05
CA VAL A 99 15.39 -17.04 7.03
C VAL A 99 16.75 -17.75 6.90
N TYR A 100 17.75 -17.13 6.28
CA TYR A 100 19.09 -17.70 6.12
C TYR A 100 20.18 -17.02 6.98
N GLY A 101 19.78 -16.33 8.04
CA GLY A 101 20.64 -15.61 8.98
C GLY A 101 20.78 -16.27 10.35
N ILE A 102 20.68 -17.61 10.42
CA ILE A 102 21.11 -18.45 11.56
C ILE A 102 21.99 -19.56 10.99
#